data_AF-A0AAV5VYP0-F1
#
_entry.id   AF-A0AAV5VYP0-F1
#
_cell.length_a   1.000
_cell.length_b   1.000
_cell.length_c   1.000
_cell.angle_alpha   90.00
_cell.angle_beta   90.00
_cell.angle_gamma   90.00
#
_symmetry.space_group_name_H-M   'P 1'
#
loop_
_entity.id
_entity.type
_entity.pdbx_description
1 polymer ?
#
loop_
_entity_poly.entity_id
_entity_poly.type
_entity_poly.pdbx_seq_one_letter_code
_entity_poly.pdbx_strand_id
1 'polypeptide(L)'
;MSKLRCDPFSSRSTSVSLERKVMNRIRQSYSLLCLVRRTSELSNRKTPIHPLQAASGDIPFVQATVTSFNQSTRVLVTALFDFASSAFDEFGSLDSNDKWLLVKNFTDYFTCIESFYRAHLLFPGRNNICMSGYTSYFDFDDIATFFSDGPNPANVEQTKGLFDGFLKDHSKIFHETVRRINPTEDEFLALIGLAFWNIDSTAANEKLIGIAERNRKEILHELHVLYKEEKKLNEYAGRLGDLFFFMMTYQTSLARMPERFEYFRLLDLIGDDNLSYQMQKSE
;
A
#
# COMPACT_ATOMS: atom_id res chain seq x y z
N MET A 1 16.57 7.36 15.47
CA MET A 1 15.10 7.35 15.67
C MET A 1 14.53 8.71 15.27
N SER A 2 14.37 8.97 13.97
CA SER A 2 13.63 10.14 13.46
C SER A 2 12.17 9.72 13.27
N LYS A 3 11.31 10.20 14.18
CA LYS A 3 9.87 9.99 14.14
C LYS A 3 9.33 10.53 12.81
N LEU A 4 8.56 9.71 12.10
CA LEU A 4 7.52 10.15 11.15
C LEU A 4 6.52 11.02 11.94
N ARG A 5 6.90 12.27 12.21
CA ARG A 5 5.99 13.32 12.63
C ARG A 5 5.41 13.91 11.35
N CYS A 6 4.11 13.77 11.19
CA CYS A 6 3.36 14.74 10.38
C CYS A 6 3.41 16.07 11.16
N ASP A 7 4.39 16.92 10.86
CA ASP A 7 4.39 18.30 11.35
C ASP A 7 3.35 19.10 10.54
N PRO A 8 2.37 19.76 11.20
CA PRO A 8 1.45 20.64 10.52
C PRO A 8 2.09 22.03 10.35
N PHE A 9 2.21 22.45 9.09
CA PHE A 9 2.51 23.82 8.63
C PHE A 9 3.89 24.40 8.96
N SER A 10 4.82 24.27 8.00
CA SER A 10 5.88 25.26 7.77
C SER A 10 5.52 26.09 6.54
N SER A 11 5.04 27.32 6.77
CA SER A 11 4.66 28.28 5.72
C SER A 11 5.89 29.01 5.19
N ARG A 12 6.58 28.42 4.21
CA ARG A 12 7.51 29.15 3.31
C ARG A 12 7.70 28.38 2.00
N SER A 13 6.89 28.71 0.98
CA SER A 13 7.18 28.58 -0.46
C SER A 13 5.86 28.60 -1.25
N THR A 14 5.44 29.76 -1.75
CA THR A 14 4.16 29.89 -2.48
C THR A 14 4.29 29.72 -4.00
N SER A 15 5.50 29.75 -4.58
CA SER A 15 5.69 29.51 -6.03
C SER A 15 5.96 28.04 -6.34
N VAL A 16 6.87 27.39 -5.59
CA VAL A 16 7.20 25.97 -5.80
C VAL A 16 6.04 25.06 -5.37
N SER A 17 5.20 25.50 -4.43
CA SER A 17 4.01 24.72 -4.03
C SER A 17 2.93 24.66 -5.11
N LEU A 18 2.90 25.63 -6.05
CA LEU A 18 1.95 25.64 -7.16
C LEU A 18 2.38 24.72 -8.30
N GLU A 19 3.69 24.51 -8.49
CA GLU A 19 4.25 23.63 -9.53
C GLU A 19 4.09 22.13 -9.20
N ARG A 20 3.86 21.79 -7.91
CA ARG A 20 3.66 20.40 -7.46
C ARG A 20 2.25 20.13 -6.94
N LYS A 21 1.23 20.59 -7.66
CA LYS A 21 -0.16 20.56 -7.21
C LYS A 21 -0.66 19.13 -6.97
N VAL A 22 -0.43 18.21 -7.90
CA VAL A 22 -0.88 16.80 -7.81
C VAL A 22 -0.16 16.07 -6.68
N MET A 23 1.17 16.21 -6.59
CA MET A 23 1.97 15.59 -5.53
C MET A 23 1.59 16.12 -4.14
N ASN A 24 1.26 17.41 -4.02
CA ASN A 24 0.76 17.99 -2.78
C ASN A 24 -0.60 17.40 -2.38
N ARG A 25 -1.53 17.23 -3.34
CA ARG A 25 -2.81 16.56 -3.07
C ARG A 25 -2.64 15.09 -2.69
N ILE A 26 -1.77 14.35 -3.39
CA ILE A 26 -1.44 12.96 -3.04
C ILE A 26 -0.90 12.89 -1.62
N ARG A 27 0.04 13.77 -1.23
CA ARG A 27 0.60 13.80 0.13
C ARG A 27 -0.46 14.05 1.21
N GLN A 28 -1.31 15.05 1.00
CA GLN A 28 -2.39 15.39 1.93
C GLN A 28 -3.39 14.23 2.05
N SER A 29 -3.79 13.66 0.90
CA SER A 29 -4.73 12.53 0.84
C SER A 29 -4.15 11.27 1.49
N TYR A 30 -2.87 10.97 1.27
CA TYR A 30 -2.17 9.86 1.91
C TYR A 30 -2.10 10.05 3.43
N SER A 31 -1.80 11.26 3.89
CA SER A 31 -1.77 11.58 5.32
C SER A 31 -3.13 11.36 5.98
N LEU A 32 -4.22 11.75 5.32
CA LEU A 32 -5.58 11.50 5.78
C LEU A 32 -5.92 10.01 5.77
N LEU A 33 -5.57 9.29 4.70
CA LEU A 33 -5.72 7.84 4.60
C LEU A 33 -5.03 7.11 5.77
N CYS A 34 -3.79 7.51 6.08
CA CYS A 34 -3.04 6.99 7.24
C CYS A 34 -3.77 7.26 8.56
N LEU A 35 -4.30 8.46 8.75
CA LEU A 35 -5.04 8.83 9.96
C LEU A 35 -6.32 8.00 10.11
N VAL A 36 -7.12 7.89 9.05
CA VAL A 36 -8.38 7.11 9.04
C VAL A 36 -8.10 5.64 9.34
N ARG A 37 -7.08 5.05 8.71
CA ARG A 37 -6.70 3.66 8.98
C ARG A 37 -6.23 3.48 10.41
N ARG A 38 -5.38 4.38 10.90
CA ARG A 38 -4.91 4.35 12.30
C ARG A 38 -6.07 4.34 13.27
N THR A 39 -6.98 5.30 13.20
CA THR A 39 -8.08 5.44 14.15
C THR A 39 -9.07 4.27 14.06
N SER A 40 -9.40 3.84 12.84
CA SER A 40 -10.33 2.74 12.61
C SER A 40 -9.76 1.40 13.09
N GLU A 41 -8.50 1.10 12.75
CA GLU A 41 -7.87 -0.15 13.17
C GLU A 41 -7.64 -0.20 14.68
N LEU A 42 -7.26 0.92 15.32
CA LEU A 42 -7.15 1.00 16.77
C LEU A 42 -8.49 0.72 17.47
N SER A 43 -9.58 1.25 16.91
CA SER A 43 -10.94 1.05 17.43
C SER A 43 -11.42 -0.39 17.28
N ASN A 44 -10.89 -1.12 16.30
CA ASN A 44 -11.21 -2.53 16.03
C ASN A 44 -10.30 -3.52 16.78
N ARG A 45 -9.35 -3.06 17.59
CA ARG A 45 -8.47 -3.97 18.34
C ARG A 45 -9.25 -4.79 19.37
N LYS A 46 -8.95 -6.09 19.43
CA LYS A 46 -9.45 -7.00 20.49
C LYS A 46 -9.10 -6.47 21.89
N THR A 47 -7.92 -5.88 22.04
CA THR A 47 -7.49 -5.22 23.28
C THR A 47 -7.46 -3.70 23.06
N PRO A 48 -8.41 -2.94 23.64
CA PRO A 48 -8.47 -1.49 23.50
C PRO A 48 -7.20 -0.82 24.03
N ILE A 49 -6.76 0.24 23.34
CA ILE A 49 -5.68 1.11 23.81
C ILE A 49 -6.29 2.33 24.50
N HIS A 50 -5.68 2.77 25.59
CA HIS A 50 -6.08 4.01 26.25
C HIS A 50 -5.94 5.22 25.29
N PRO A 51 -6.93 6.13 25.19
CA PRO A 51 -6.90 7.24 24.23
C PRO A 51 -5.65 8.13 24.32
N LEU A 52 -5.12 8.37 25.52
CA LEU A 52 -3.88 9.14 25.69
C LEU A 52 -2.65 8.43 25.11
N GLN A 53 -2.59 7.10 25.22
CA GLN A 53 -1.51 6.32 24.60
C GLN A 53 -1.66 6.37 23.08
N ALA A 54 -2.88 6.20 22.57
CA ALA A 54 -3.16 6.35 21.14
C ALA A 54 -2.76 7.74 20.62
N ALA A 55 -3.02 8.82 21.37
CA ALA A 55 -2.65 10.19 21.00
C ALA A 55 -1.13 10.43 21.00
N SER A 56 -0.40 9.81 21.93
CA SER A 56 1.06 9.97 22.06
C SER A 56 1.87 9.45 20.86
N GLY A 57 1.27 8.55 20.07
CA GLY A 57 1.93 7.87 18.96
C GLY A 57 2.77 6.66 19.36
N ASP A 58 2.93 6.38 20.65
CA ASP A 58 3.59 5.17 21.16
C ASP A 58 2.60 4.00 21.19
N ILE A 59 2.20 3.59 19.98
CA ILE A 59 1.23 2.52 19.77
C ILE A 59 2.00 1.21 19.55
N PRO A 60 1.78 0.18 20.39
CA PRO A 60 2.36 -1.13 20.12
C PRO A 60 1.75 -1.70 18.85
N PHE A 61 2.58 -2.09 17.89
CA PHE A 61 2.14 -2.85 16.73
C PHE A 61 1.85 -4.28 17.15
N VAL A 62 0.76 -4.85 16.62
CA VAL A 62 0.34 -6.22 16.94
C VAL A 62 0.50 -7.12 15.72
N GLN A 63 0.82 -8.39 15.94
CA GLN A 63 0.83 -9.35 14.86
C GLN A 63 -0.59 -9.55 14.33
N ALA A 64 -0.73 -9.53 13.02
CA ALA A 64 -2.01 -9.68 12.36
C ALA A 64 -2.45 -11.14 12.34
N THR A 65 -3.75 -11.32 12.44
CA THR A 65 -4.48 -12.53 12.06
C THR A 65 -5.26 -12.32 10.77
N VAL A 66 -5.73 -13.38 10.12
CA VAL A 66 -6.62 -13.32 8.93
C VAL A 66 -7.81 -12.41 9.18
N THR A 67 -8.44 -12.53 10.35
CA THR A 67 -9.59 -11.67 10.71
C THR A 67 -9.19 -10.20 10.76
N SER A 68 -8.11 -9.87 11.48
CA SER A 68 -7.64 -8.48 11.61
C SER A 68 -7.16 -7.89 10.28
N PHE A 69 -6.55 -8.71 9.42
CA PHE A 69 -6.13 -8.33 8.08
C PHE A 69 -7.34 -8.02 7.20
N ASN A 70 -8.34 -8.91 7.18
CA ASN A 70 -9.58 -8.70 6.43
C ASN A 70 -10.31 -7.42 6.88
N GLN A 71 -10.37 -7.16 8.19
CA GLN A 71 -10.92 -5.91 8.73
C GLN A 71 -10.12 -4.69 8.30
N SER A 72 -8.79 -4.74 8.36
CA SER A 72 -7.90 -3.66 7.93
C SER A 72 -8.03 -3.40 6.42
N THR A 73 -8.17 -4.45 5.61
CA THR A 73 -8.44 -4.34 4.16
C THR A 73 -9.78 -3.65 3.89
N ARG A 74 -10.85 -3.98 4.63
CA ARG A 74 -12.15 -3.29 4.50
C ARG A 74 -12.04 -1.79 4.77
N VAL A 75 -11.33 -1.42 5.84
CA VAL A 75 -11.03 -0.02 6.17
C VAL A 75 -10.22 0.64 5.05
N LEU A 76 -9.16 -0.02 4.58
CA LEU A 76 -8.30 0.49 3.50
C LEU A 76 -9.11 0.75 2.24
N VAL A 77 -9.83 -0.25 1.71
CA VAL A 77 -10.60 -0.14 0.46
C VAL A 77 -11.60 1.01 0.53
N THR A 78 -12.30 1.15 1.66
CA THR A 78 -13.25 2.26 1.86
C THR A 78 -12.52 3.60 1.82
N ALA A 79 -11.41 3.73 2.55
CA ALA A 79 -10.63 4.96 2.61
C ALA A 79 -9.89 5.27 1.29
N LEU A 80 -9.67 4.29 0.41
CA LEU A 80 -9.09 4.50 -0.91
C LEU A 80 -10.00 5.30 -1.84
N PHE A 81 -11.33 5.21 -1.68
CA PHE A 81 -12.25 6.08 -2.41
C PHE A 81 -12.11 7.54 -2.01
N ASP A 82 -11.96 7.81 -0.71
CA ASP A 82 -11.75 9.18 -0.19
C ASP A 82 -10.38 9.71 -0.59
N PHE A 83 -9.35 8.86 -0.53
CA PHE A 83 -8.01 9.17 -1.03
C PHE A 83 -8.08 9.57 -2.51
N ALA A 84 -8.69 8.76 -3.36
CA ALA A 84 -8.76 9.00 -4.80
C ALA A 84 -9.54 10.28 -5.13
N SER A 85 -10.67 10.50 -4.45
CA SER A 85 -11.51 11.70 -4.63
C SER A 85 -10.80 12.98 -4.20
N SER A 86 -9.90 12.90 -3.21
CA SER A 86 -9.13 14.04 -2.70
C SER A 86 -7.85 14.29 -3.49
N ALA A 87 -7.22 13.23 -4.00
CA ALA A 87 -5.96 13.30 -4.73
C ALA A 87 -6.16 13.73 -6.19
N PHE A 88 -7.26 13.29 -6.82
CA PHE A 88 -7.50 13.42 -8.25
C PHE A 88 -8.92 13.94 -8.55
N ASP A 89 -9.00 15.15 -9.10
CA ASP A 89 -10.30 15.82 -9.37
C ASP A 89 -11.15 14.99 -10.35
N GLU A 90 -10.51 14.33 -11.32
CA GLU A 90 -11.18 13.52 -12.35
C GLU A 90 -11.86 12.29 -11.76
N PHE A 91 -11.35 11.73 -10.67
CA PHE A 91 -11.94 10.55 -10.02
C PHE A 91 -13.38 10.83 -9.60
N GLY A 92 -13.68 12.03 -9.10
CA GLY A 92 -15.03 12.42 -8.70
C GLY A 92 -16.06 12.29 -9.84
N SER A 93 -15.63 12.52 -11.08
CA SER A 93 -16.48 12.49 -12.29
C SER A 93 -16.69 11.11 -12.91
N LEU A 94 -15.96 10.10 -12.45
CA LEU A 94 -16.10 8.72 -12.94
C LEU A 94 -17.38 8.07 -12.42
N ASP A 95 -17.92 7.12 -13.20
CA ASP A 95 -19.00 6.27 -12.72
C ASP A 95 -18.51 5.24 -11.68
N SER A 96 -19.45 4.58 -11.01
CA SER A 96 -19.13 3.66 -9.91
C SER A 96 -18.30 2.46 -10.37
N ASN A 97 -18.45 1.99 -11.61
CA ASN A 97 -17.72 0.82 -12.12
C ASN A 97 -16.27 1.20 -12.39
N ASP A 98 -16.02 2.33 -13.05
CA ASP A 98 -14.67 2.84 -13.28
C ASP A 98 -13.94 3.17 -11.96
N LYS A 99 -14.67 3.75 -10.98
CA LYS A 99 -14.12 3.99 -9.63
C LYS A 99 -13.74 2.69 -8.93
N TRP A 100 -14.62 1.69 -8.97
CA TRP A 100 -14.35 0.38 -8.38
C TRP A 100 -13.17 -0.32 -9.07
N LEU A 101 -13.10 -0.28 -10.41
CA LEU A 101 -12.00 -0.85 -11.17
C LEU A 101 -10.64 -0.28 -10.72
N LEU A 102 -10.55 1.05 -10.62
CA LEU A 102 -9.34 1.73 -10.14
C LEU A 102 -8.97 1.32 -8.71
N VAL A 103 -9.93 1.41 -7.78
CA VAL A 103 -9.66 1.09 -6.36
C VAL A 103 -9.30 -0.38 -6.18
N LYS A 104 -10.03 -1.30 -6.82
CA LYS A 104 -9.78 -2.74 -6.78
C LYS A 104 -8.38 -3.06 -7.29
N ASN A 105 -8.03 -2.59 -8.49
CA ASN A 105 -6.71 -2.80 -9.08
C ASN A 105 -5.60 -2.17 -8.23
N PHE A 106 -5.82 -1.00 -7.66
CA PHE A 106 -4.83 -0.29 -6.85
C PHE A 106 -4.58 -0.94 -5.48
N THR A 107 -5.57 -1.59 -4.87
CA THR A 107 -5.51 -2.03 -3.46
C THR A 107 -4.34 -2.97 -3.20
N ASP A 108 -4.10 -3.95 -4.07
CA ASP A 108 -3.00 -4.90 -3.89
C ASP A 108 -1.62 -4.22 -4.08
N TYR A 109 -1.51 -3.34 -5.08
CA TYR A 109 -0.32 -2.52 -5.29
C TYR A 109 0.01 -1.65 -4.09
N PHE A 110 -0.99 -0.91 -3.61
CA PHE A 110 -0.85 -0.03 -2.47
C PHE A 110 -0.43 -0.82 -1.23
N THR A 111 -1.16 -1.90 -0.91
CA THR A 111 -0.88 -2.73 0.26
C THR A 111 0.54 -3.26 0.20
N CYS A 112 0.97 -3.80 -0.93
CA CYS A 112 2.30 -4.38 -1.04
C CYS A 112 3.40 -3.31 -0.90
N ILE A 113 3.34 -2.23 -1.68
CA ILE A 113 4.37 -1.19 -1.66
C ILE A 113 4.43 -0.49 -0.29
N GLU A 114 3.27 -0.09 0.25
CA GLU A 114 3.17 0.60 1.53
C GLU A 114 3.67 -0.29 2.68
N SER A 115 3.34 -1.58 2.66
CA SER A 115 3.67 -2.49 3.75
C SER A 115 5.16 -2.71 3.92
N PHE A 116 5.89 -2.92 2.83
CA PHE A 116 7.34 -3.11 2.91
C PHE A 116 8.08 -1.78 3.13
N TYR A 117 7.62 -0.68 2.53
CA TYR A 117 8.16 0.66 2.79
C TYR A 117 8.06 1.02 4.28
N ARG A 118 6.89 0.86 4.88
CA ARG A 118 6.68 1.19 6.30
C ARG A 118 7.38 0.21 7.23
N ALA A 119 7.41 -1.08 6.91
CA ALA A 119 8.15 -2.05 7.72
C ALA A 119 9.66 -1.74 7.74
N HIS A 120 10.22 -1.30 6.60
CA HIS A 120 11.62 -0.85 6.52
C HIS A 120 11.91 0.33 7.47
N LEU A 121 10.98 1.27 7.61
CA LEU A 121 11.12 2.43 8.49
C LEU A 121 10.85 2.10 9.97
N LEU A 122 9.86 1.25 10.25
CA LEU A 122 9.39 0.96 11.60
C LEU A 122 10.16 -0.16 12.29
N PHE A 123 10.67 -1.13 11.54
CA PHE A 123 11.35 -2.32 12.05
C PHE A 123 12.73 -2.49 11.38
N PRO A 124 13.66 -1.55 11.58
CA PRO A 124 14.97 -1.61 10.93
C PRO A 124 15.69 -2.92 11.29
N GLY A 125 16.12 -3.66 10.25
CA GLY A 125 16.81 -4.94 10.39
C GLY A 125 15.91 -6.17 10.47
N ARG A 126 14.59 -6.02 10.63
CA ARG A 126 13.64 -7.16 10.56
C ARG A 126 13.18 -7.37 9.13
N ASN A 127 13.79 -8.33 8.45
CA ASN A 127 13.49 -8.68 7.06
C ASN A 127 12.47 -9.82 6.92
N ASN A 128 11.89 -10.24 8.04
CA ASN A 128 10.86 -11.27 8.12
C ASN A 128 9.49 -10.65 8.44
N ILE A 129 9.31 -9.33 8.29
CA ILE A 129 8.06 -8.65 8.62
C ILE A 129 7.66 -7.64 7.55
N CYS A 130 6.38 -7.64 7.18
CA CYS A 130 5.74 -6.52 6.49
C CYS A 130 4.56 -5.97 7.30
N MET A 131 4.09 -4.77 6.99
CA MET A 131 2.83 -4.32 7.57
C MET A 131 1.66 -5.14 7.00
N SER A 132 0.68 -5.45 7.84
CA SER A 132 -0.59 -6.08 7.42
C SER A 132 -1.76 -5.09 7.48
N GLY A 133 -1.62 -4.05 8.30
CA GLY A 133 -2.49 -2.89 8.36
C GLY A 133 -1.69 -1.64 8.72
N TYR A 134 -2.37 -0.57 9.10
CA TYR A 134 -1.72 0.61 9.66
C TYR A 134 -1.10 0.34 11.03
N THR A 135 -1.71 -0.53 11.84
CA THR A 135 -1.32 -0.76 13.23
C THR A 135 -0.94 -2.22 13.54
N SER A 136 -0.86 -3.06 12.51
CA SER A 136 -0.53 -4.47 12.62
C SER A 136 0.52 -4.91 11.59
N TYR A 137 1.23 -5.99 11.90
CA TYR A 137 2.29 -6.53 11.06
C TYR A 137 2.10 -8.03 10.80
N PHE A 138 2.62 -8.53 9.69
CA PHE A 138 2.70 -9.95 9.36
C PHE A 138 4.14 -10.43 9.59
N ASP A 139 4.32 -11.57 10.27
CA ASP A 139 5.63 -12.19 10.47
C ASP A 139 5.75 -13.44 9.60
N PHE A 140 6.68 -13.41 8.64
CA PHE A 140 6.93 -14.49 7.70
C PHE A 140 7.52 -15.74 8.36
N ASP A 141 8.10 -15.62 9.56
CA ASP A 141 8.57 -16.79 10.32
C ASP A 141 7.48 -17.42 11.19
N ASP A 142 6.36 -16.73 11.39
CA ASP A 142 5.23 -17.15 12.20
C ASP A 142 3.89 -16.99 11.47
N ILE A 143 3.78 -17.73 10.36
CA ILE A 143 2.57 -17.84 9.54
C ILE A 143 1.40 -18.45 10.35
N ALA A 144 1.71 -19.26 11.37
CA ALA A 144 0.71 -19.94 12.20
C ALA A 144 -0.19 -18.93 12.93
N THR A 145 0.41 -17.90 13.52
CA THR A 145 -0.35 -16.82 14.18
C THR A 145 -1.29 -16.11 13.21
N PHE A 146 -0.90 -15.92 11.94
CA PHE A 146 -1.77 -15.26 10.97
C PHE A 146 -3.06 -16.05 10.75
N PHE A 147 -2.96 -17.36 10.53
CA PHE A 147 -4.13 -18.21 10.26
C PHE A 147 -4.81 -18.76 11.53
N SER A 148 -4.38 -18.34 12.73
CA SER A 148 -4.87 -18.86 14.01
C SER A 148 -6.36 -18.64 14.26
N ASP A 149 -6.97 -17.63 13.63
CA ASP A 149 -8.40 -17.35 13.68
C ASP A 149 -9.12 -17.57 12.33
N GLY A 150 -8.51 -18.35 11.44
CA GLY A 150 -9.14 -18.83 10.21
C GLY A 150 -10.16 -19.96 10.46
N PRO A 151 -10.89 -20.40 9.42
CA PRO A 151 -11.94 -21.43 9.53
C PRO A 151 -11.43 -22.77 10.05
N ASN A 152 -10.23 -23.18 9.63
CA ASN A 152 -9.62 -24.44 10.09
C ASN A 152 -8.14 -24.25 10.47
N PRO A 153 -7.84 -23.78 11.70
CA PRO A 153 -6.47 -23.53 12.15
C PRO A 153 -5.59 -24.80 12.19
N ALA A 154 -6.18 -26.00 12.28
CA ALA A 154 -5.44 -27.25 12.28
C ALA A 154 -4.77 -27.55 10.93
N ASN A 155 -5.32 -27.03 9.82
CA ASN A 155 -4.74 -27.17 8.50
C ASN A 155 -3.46 -26.33 8.34
N VAL A 156 -3.23 -25.35 9.19
CA VAL A 156 -2.06 -24.45 9.11
C VAL A 156 -0.77 -25.22 9.33
N GLU A 157 -0.72 -26.10 10.33
CA GLU A 157 0.46 -26.91 10.61
C GLU A 157 0.78 -27.87 9.45
N GLN A 158 -0.26 -28.41 8.80
CA GLN A 158 -0.11 -29.34 7.67
C GLN A 158 0.37 -28.65 6.39
N THR A 159 0.10 -27.35 6.26
CA THR A 159 0.33 -26.57 5.04
C THR A 159 1.47 -25.57 5.17
N LYS A 160 2.04 -25.43 6.37
CA LYS A 160 3.17 -24.55 6.69
C LYS A 160 4.32 -24.70 5.69
N GLY A 161 4.73 -25.92 5.38
CA GLY A 161 5.83 -26.18 4.44
C GLY A 161 5.57 -25.69 3.00
N LEU A 162 4.31 -25.67 2.56
CA LEU A 162 3.93 -25.14 1.25
C LEU A 162 4.10 -23.61 1.22
N PHE A 163 3.72 -22.93 2.29
CA PHE A 163 3.73 -21.47 2.37
C PHE A 163 5.10 -20.89 2.71
N ASP A 164 5.86 -21.58 3.57
CA ASP A 164 7.11 -21.08 4.14
C ASP A 164 8.11 -20.71 3.04
N GLY A 165 8.29 -21.57 2.04
CA GLY A 165 9.22 -21.34 0.93
C GLY A 165 8.86 -20.09 0.11
N PHE A 166 7.66 -20.06 -0.46
CA PHE A 166 7.33 -18.97 -1.38
C PHE A 166 7.06 -17.64 -0.69
N LEU A 167 6.44 -17.61 0.50
CA LEU A 167 6.18 -16.35 1.21
C LEU A 167 7.48 -15.71 1.69
N LYS A 168 8.43 -16.51 2.20
CA LYS A 168 9.74 -16.00 2.63
C LYS A 168 10.58 -15.51 1.47
N ASP A 169 10.65 -16.26 0.37
CA ASP A 169 11.42 -15.83 -0.80
C ASP A 169 10.84 -14.55 -1.41
N HIS A 170 9.51 -14.43 -1.42
CA HIS A 170 8.84 -13.21 -1.86
C HIS A 170 9.14 -12.02 -0.93
N SER A 171 9.08 -12.24 0.39
CA SER A 171 9.41 -11.23 1.38
C SER A 171 10.84 -10.71 1.23
N LYS A 172 11.82 -11.61 1.02
CA LYS A 172 13.23 -11.25 0.80
C LYS A 172 13.38 -10.31 -0.40
N ILE A 173 12.78 -10.66 -1.54
CA ILE A 173 12.83 -9.84 -2.75
C ILE A 173 12.33 -8.43 -2.46
N PHE A 174 11.22 -8.27 -1.73
CA PHE A 174 10.68 -6.94 -1.45
C PHE A 174 11.53 -6.15 -0.46
N HIS A 175 11.99 -6.78 0.63
CA HIS A 175 12.87 -6.12 1.58
C HIS A 175 14.18 -5.66 0.93
N GLU A 176 14.79 -6.50 0.11
CA GLU A 176 15.99 -6.15 -0.65
C GLU A 176 15.72 -5.04 -1.64
N THR A 177 14.59 -5.09 -2.35
CA THR A 177 14.23 -4.07 -3.34
C THR A 177 13.99 -2.70 -2.67
N VAL A 178 13.20 -2.64 -1.59
CA VAL A 178 12.98 -1.40 -0.82
C VAL A 178 14.29 -0.87 -0.25
N ARG A 179 15.16 -1.73 0.29
CA ARG A 179 16.45 -1.31 0.85
C ARG A 179 17.39 -0.77 -0.23
N ARG A 180 17.46 -1.43 -1.38
CA ARG A 180 18.34 -1.03 -2.50
C ARG A 180 17.90 0.31 -3.07
N ILE A 181 16.61 0.47 -3.28
CA ILE A 181 16.07 1.67 -3.92
C ILE A 181 15.96 2.81 -2.92
N ASN A 182 15.62 2.52 -1.67
CA ASN A 182 15.49 3.49 -0.59
C ASN A 182 14.72 4.75 -1.04
N PRO A 183 13.45 4.62 -1.44
CA PRO A 183 12.69 5.75 -1.96
C PRO A 183 12.52 6.82 -0.90
N THR A 184 12.74 8.08 -1.28
CA THR A 184 12.32 9.23 -0.48
C THR A 184 10.80 9.28 -0.39
N GLU A 185 10.25 10.00 0.58
CA GLU A 185 8.79 10.14 0.75
C GLU A 185 8.12 10.68 -0.54
N ASP A 186 8.74 11.66 -1.20
CA ASP A 186 8.25 12.19 -2.48
C ASP A 186 8.18 11.12 -3.58
N GLU A 187 9.21 10.28 -3.69
CA GLU A 187 9.26 9.22 -4.69
C GLU A 187 8.24 8.11 -4.36
N PHE A 188 8.08 7.77 -3.09
CA PHE A 188 7.08 6.83 -2.61
C PHE A 188 5.65 7.31 -2.92
N LEU A 189 5.35 8.58 -2.66
CA LEU A 189 4.05 9.18 -2.98
C LEU A 189 3.79 9.21 -4.49
N ALA A 190 4.83 9.47 -5.29
CA ALA A 190 4.69 9.43 -6.74
C ALA A 190 4.43 8.00 -7.24
N LEU A 191 5.10 6.99 -6.66
CA LEU A 191 4.84 5.58 -6.95
C LEU A 191 3.40 5.19 -6.60
N ILE A 192 2.85 5.65 -5.47
CA ILE A 192 1.44 5.47 -5.10
C ILE A 192 0.53 6.08 -6.18
N GLY A 193 0.78 7.33 -6.59
CA GLY A 193 -0.04 7.99 -7.61
C GLY A 193 0.04 7.31 -8.98
N LEU A 194 1.24 6.89 -9.40
CA LEU A 194 1.45 6.16 -10.64
C LEU A 194 0.78 4.78 -10.62
N ALA A 195 0.87 4.06 -9.51
CA ALA A 195 0.24 2.76 -9.32
C ALA A 195 -1.30 2.86 -9.32
N PHE A 196 -1.88 3.95 -8.80
CA PHE A 196 -3.33 4.18 -8.85
C PHE A 196 -3.84 4.27 -10.30
N TRP A 197 -3.11 4.98 -11.16
CA TRP A 197 -3.44 5.13 -12.58
C TRP A 197 -2.85 4.05 -13.47
N ASN A 198 -2.37 2.95 -12.90
CA ASN A 198 -1.80 1.83 -13.64
C ASN A 198 -2.88 0.82 -14.03
N ILE A 199 -3.58 1.12 -15.12
CA ILE A 199 -4.72 0.33 -15.61
C ILE A 199 -4.44 -0.40 -16.92
N ASP A 200 -3.18 -0.46 -17.34
CA ASP A 200 -2.75 -0.98 -18.65
C ASP A 200 -3.06 -2.49 -18.84
N SER A 201 -3.41 -3.22 -17.78
CA SER A 201 -3.79 -4.64 -17.81
C SER A 201 -5.24 -4.89 -17.37
N THR A 202 -6.11 -3.90 -17.50
CA THR A 202 -7.52 -3.97 -17.06
C THR A 202 -8.50 -3.87 -18.24
N ALA A 203 -9.79 -4.11 -17.97
CA ALA A 203 -10.87 -3.93 -18.95
C ALA A 203 -11.31 -2.45 -19.12
N ALA A 204 -10.43 -1.49 -18.80
CA ALA A 204 -10.73 -0.07 -18.88
C ALA A 204 -11.08 0.38 -20.32
N ASN A 205 -12.06 1.27 -20.43
CA ASN A 205 -12.43 1.89 -21.70
C ASN A 205 -11.42 2.98 -22.12
N GLU A 206 -11.46 3.41 -23.39
CA GLU A 206 -10.54 4.42 -23.94
C GLU A 206 -10.58 5.76 -23.19
N LYS A 207 -11.77 6.16 -22.69
CA LYS A 207 -11.93 7.39 -21.91
C LYS A 207 -11.14 7.32 -20.61
N LEU A 208 -11.27 6.21 -19.88
CA LEU A 208 -10.55 6.01 -18.61
C LEU A 208 -9.04 5.88 -18.83
N ILE A 209 -8.62 5.18 -19.89
CA ILE A 209 -7.21 5.11 -20.31
C ILE A 209 -6.64 6.51 -20.55
N GLY A 210 -7.34 7.36 -21.30
CA GLY A 210 -6.91 8.74 -21.53
C GLY A 210 -6.82 9.58 -20.26
N ILE A 211 -7.69 9.37 -19.26
CA ILE A 211 -7.61 10.05 -17.95
C ILE A 211 -6.37 9.58 -17.18
N ALA A 212 -6.13 8.27 -17.15
CA ALA A 212 -4.99 7.68 -16.47
C ALA A 212 -3.65 8.15 -17.07
N GLU A 213 -3.53 8.19 -18.40
CA GLU A 213 -2.34 8.70 -19.09
C GLU A 213 -2.03 10.16 -18.74
N ARG A 214 -3.06 11.03 -18.72
CA ARG A 214 -2.88 12.43 -18.34
C ARG A 214 -2.37 12.57 -16.91
N ASN A 215 -2.98 11.85 -15.97
CA ASN A 215 -2.57 11.89 -14.57
C ASN A 215 -1.15 11.34 -14.36
N ARG A 216 -0.80 10.21 -15.01
CA ARG A 216 0.57 9.68 -14.99
C ARG A 216 1.58 10.69 -15.52
N LYS A 217 1.28 11.35 -16.64
CA LYS A 217 2.14 12.38 -17.25
C LYS A 217 2.36 13.56 -16.29
N GLU A 218 1.32 14.00 -15.61
CA GLU A 218 1.41 15.11 -14.65
C GLU A 218 2.28 14.72 -13.44
N ILE A 219 2.08 13.53 -12.86
CA ILE A 219 2.92 13.04 -11.75
C ILE A 219 4.38 12.93 -12.17
N LEU A 220 4.67 12.41 -13.37
CA LEU A 220 6.03 12.32 -13.90
C LEU A 220 6.65 13.70 -14.18
N HIS A 221 5.84 14.66 -14.61
CA HIS A 221 6.27 16.05 -14.77
C HIS A 221 6.64 16.68 -13.41
N GLU A 222 5.83 16.49 -12.38
CA GLU A 222 6.14 17.02 -11.04
C GLU A 222 7.36 16.32 -10.42
N LEU A 223 7.58 15.02 -10.69
CA LEU A 223 8.84 14.34 -10.34
C LEU A 223 10.04 14.92 -11.09
N HIS A 224 9.89 15.25 -12.38
CA HIS A 224 10.93 15.92 -13.16
C HIS A 224 11.32 17.25 -12.52
N VAL A 225 10.33 18.08 -12.17
CA VAL A 225 10.54 19.37 -11.49
C VAL A 225 11.28 19.18 -10.17
N LEU A 226 10.87 18.22 -9.34
CA LEU A 226 11.55 17.89 -8.08
C LEU A 226 13.04 17.56 -8.31
N TYR A 227 13.37 16.69 -9.26
CA TYR A 227 14.76 16.29 -9.48
C TYR A 227 15.60 17.41 -10.07
N LYS A 228 15.10 18.07 -11.10
CA LYS A 228 15.87 19.04 -11.88
C LYS A 228 15.94 20.40 -11.20
N GLU A 229 14.81 20.88 -10.68
CA GLU A 229 14.71 22.24 -10.16
C GLU A 229 14.95 22.33 -8.66
N GLU A 230 14.47 21.37 -7.86
CA GLU A 230 14.66 21.42 -6.41
C GLU A 230 15.96 20.72 -5.97
N LYS A 231 16.17 19.48 -6.43
CA LYS A 231 17.35 18.68 -6.07
C LYS A 231 18.58 18.99 -6.93
N LYS A 232 18.43 19.79 -8.00
CA LYS A 232 19.50 20.19 -8.92
C LYS A 232 20.31 18.99 -9.45
N LEU A 233 19.63 17.88 -9.75
CA LEU A 233 20.25 16.70 -10.34
C LEU A 233 20.41 16.89 -11.85
N ASN A 234 21.64 16.75 -12.33
CA ASN A 234 21.94 16.85 -13.77
C ASN A 234 21.55 15.57 -14.54
N GLU A 235 21.64 14.41 -13.89
CA GLU A 235 21.28 13.11 -14.45
C GLU A 235 20.46 12.33 -13.40
N TYR A 236 19.16 12.16 -13.67
CA TYR A 236 18.23 11.44 -12.78
C TYR A 236 17.43 10.39 -13.54
N ALA A 237 17.74 10.12 -14.82
CA ALA A 237 17.08 9.07 -15.58
C ALA A 237 17.33 7.70 -14.94
N GLY A 238 18.54 7.46 -14.43
CA GLY A 238 18.86 6.24 -13.67
C GLY A 238 17.97 6.09 -12.42
N ARG A 239 17.72 7.19 -11.70
CA ARG A 239 16.85 7.18 -10.52
C ARG A 239 15.39 6.89 -10.86
N LEU A 240 14.87 7.50 -11.94
CA LEU A 240 13.55 7.17 -12.46
C LEU A 240 13.47 5.71 -12.92
N GLY A 241 14.53 5.21 -13.58
CA GLY A 241 14.66 3.81 -13.98
C GLY A 241 14.58 2.86 -12.78
N ASP A 242 15.26 3.17 -11.68
CA ASP A 242 15.15 2.41 -10.43
C ASP A 242 13.70 2.40 -9.90
N LEU A 243 13.01 3.55 -9.89
CA LEU A 243 11.61 3.63 -9.44
C LEU A 243 10.66 2.82 -10.32
N PHE A 244 10.85 2.82 -11.64
CA PHE A 244 10.04 1.98 -12.52
C PHE A 244 10.35 0.50 -12.34
N PHE A 245 11.63 0.14 -12.16
CA PHE A 245 12.02 -1.22 -11.84
C PHE A 245 11.42 -1.69 -10.52
N PHE A 246 11.35 -0.81 -9.51
CA PHE A 246 10.64 -1.06 -8.26
C PHE A 246 9.20 -1.46 -8.57
N MET A 247 8.45 -0.59 -9.27
CA MET A 247 7.05 -0.82 -9.58
C MET A 247 6.85 -2.15 -10.32
N MET A 248 7.63 -2.42 -11.37
CA MET A 248 7.56 -3.68 -12.13
C MET A 248 7.79 -4.91 -11.26
N THR A 249 8.77 -4.86 -10.34
CA THR A 249 9.06 -5.97 -9.42
C THR A 249 7.81 -6.32 -8.61
N TYR A 250 7.09 -5.31 -8.10
CA TYR A 250 5.81 -5.51 -7.41
C TYR A 250 4.71 -6.02 -8.34
N GLN A 251 4.60 -5.51 -9.57
CA GLN A 251 3.60 -5.98 -10.54
C GLN A 251 3.73 -7.49 -10.83
N THR A 252 4.94 -7.94 -11.17
CA THR A 252 5.21 -9.36 -11.46
C THR A 252 4.89 -10.25 -10.27
N SER A 253 5.24 -9.77 -9.08
CA SER A 253 4.98 -10.43 -7.82
C SER A 253 3.51 -10.55 -7.43
N LEU A 254 2.73 -9.51 -7.77
CA LEU A 254 1.30 -9.43 -7.49
C LEU A 254 0.44 -10.21 -8.49
N ALA A 255 0.93 -10.44 -9.70
CA ALA A 255 0.24 -11.24 -10.72
C ALA A 255 -0.13 -12.67 -10.25
N ARG A 256 0.54 -13.18 -9.21
CA ARG A 256 0.27 -14.49 -8.60
C ARG A 256 -0.59 -14.44 -7.33
N MET A 257 -1.07 -13.27 -6.92
CA MET A 257 -1.91 -13.14 -5.73
C MET A 257 -3.24 -13.90 -5.83
N PRO A 258 -3.95 -13.89 -6.98
CA PRO A 258 -5.18 -14.66 -7.11
C PRO A 258 -4.97 -16.16 -6.88
N GLU A 259 -3.90 -16.72 -7.48
CA GLU A 259 -3.48 -18.10 -7.29
C GLU A 259 -3.25 -18.42 -5.79
N ARG A 260 -2.54 -17.52 -5.07
CA ARG A 260 -2.22 -17.71 -3.64
C ARG A 260 -3.45 -17.69 -2.75
N PHE A 261 -4.35 -16.73 -2.94
CA PHE A 261 -5.58 -16.68 -2.17
C PHE A 261 -6.50 -17.85 -2.47
N GLU A 262 -6.50 -18.36 -3.70
CA GLU A 262 -7.24 -19.58 -4.05
C GLU A 262 -6.68 -20.82 -3.31
N TYR A 263 -5.35 -20.95 -3.18
CA TYR A 263 -4.76 -22.00 -2.34
C TYR A 263 -5.19 -21.87 -0.87
N PHE A 264 -5.16 -20.66 -0.31
CA PHE A 264 -5.61 -20.44 1.08
C PHE A 264 -7.07 -20.86 1.27
N ARG A 265 -7.94 -20.57 0.29
CA ARG A 265 -9.34 -20.99 0.34
C ARG A 265 -9.50 -22.50 0.23
N LEU A 266 -8.83 -23.14 -0.74
CA LEU A 266 -8.91 -24.60 -0.95
C LEU A 266 -8.41 -25.41 0.25
N LEU A 267 -7.54 -24.80 1.07
CA LEU A 267 -7.02 -25.40 2.30
C LEU A 267 -7.82 -24.97 3.55
N ASP A 268 -8.97 -24.33 3.38
CA ASP A 268 -9.86 -23.84 4.44
C ASP A 268 -9.18 -22.88 5.44
N LEU A 269 -8.18 -22.13 4.98
CA LEU A 269 -7.46 -21.14 5.79
C LEU A 269 -8.14 -19.78 5.80
N ILE A 270 -8.95 -19.51 4.77
CA ILE A 270 -9.80 -18.32 4.64
C ILE A 270 -11.17 -18.72 4.09
N GLY A 271 -12.21 -17.97 4.46
CA GLY A 271 -13.57 -18.17 3.95
C GLY A 271 -13.86 -17.40 2.66
N ASP A 272 -14.96 -17.78 1.99
CA ASP A 272 -15.47 -17.09 0.79
C ASP A 272 -15.93 -15.64 1.05
N ASP A 273 -16.19 -15.29 2.32
CA ASP A 273 -16.57 -13.96 2.79
C ASP A 273 -15.37 -13.03 3.05
N ASN A 274 -14.14 -13.55 2.92
CA ASN A 274 -12.92 -12.77 3.05
C ASN A 274 -12.82 -11.77 1.88
N LEU A 275 -12.80 -10.47 2.20
CA LEU A 275 -12.78 -9.41 1.20
C LEU A 275 -11.51 -9.49 0.35
N SER A 276 -10.34 -9.71 0.97
CA SER A 276 -9.08 -9.81 0.24
C SER A 276 -9.13 -10.91 -0.81
N TYR A 277 -9.78 -12.05 -0.53
CA TYR A 277 -10.04 -13.09 -1.52
C TYR A 277 -11.07 -12.69 -2.57
N GLN A 278 -12.20 -12.11 -2.16
CA GLN A 278 -13.24 -11.66 -3.10
C GLN A 278 -12.69 -10.66 -4.12
N MET A 279 -11.76 -9.80 -3.71
CA MET A 279 -11.10 -8.84 -4.59
C MET A 279 -10.20 -9.48 -5.65
N GLN A 280 -9.73 -10.73 -5.44
CA GLN A 280 -8.92 -11.44 -6.42
C GLN A 280 -9.73 -12.06 -7.56
N LYS A 281 -11.06 -12.16 -7.41
CA LYS A 281 -11.92 -12.75 -8.44
C LYS A 281 -12.04 -11.76 -9.61
N SER A 282 -11.66 -12.22 -10.80
CA SER A 282 -12.06 -11.54 -12.04
C SER A 282 -13.58 -11.64 -12.17
N GLU A 283 -14.25 -10.50 -12.34
CA GLU A 283 -15.67 -10.46 -12.73
C GLU A 283 -15.81 -10.77 -14.22
#